data_AF-E3RF79-F1
#
_entry.id   AF-E3RF79-F1
#
_cell.length_a   1.000
_cell.length_b   1.000
_cell.length_c   1.000
_cell.angle_alpha   90.00
_cell.angle_beta   90.00
_cell.angle_gamma   90.00
#
_symmetry.space_group_name_H-M   'P 1'
#
loop_
_entity.id
_entity.type
_entity.pdbx_description
1 polymer ?
#
loop_
_entity_poly.entity_id
_entity_poly.type
_entity_poly.pdbx_seq_one_letter_code
_entity_poly.pdbx_strand_id
1 'polypeptide(L)'
;MGGRAFKSLHCPRIPPAEYVQVKEQVMAALRTLFVHVVVPTEIPDKTDYGDVDFLVCGPHYSAGPHTIDSFPWDTSVRCIKALLDTEHGRRGFLTKDCMYFAVRSGEGDHFIQVDVKVCFRPEMFHWVHFELNYASNSKIIGSMIKPLGLTIDPEGLHIRVKEIEESNFPGSMVFVSKDPKDVLRIVRLDRRILNGGFKSQVELYEYLASSWLFHPGHFAERLTKDGYADRLEDRSAAWTYFVKEWLPQRYPKAQDLQEWYKRTRDAVRQQVFTMFPHIATAYYKKLSVWKPSHPAPMDGKTISSNQRSSSSTQSPW
;
A
#
# COMPACT_ATOMS: atom_id res chain seq x y z
N MET A 1 5.46 -12.04 -1.29
CA MET A 1 5.97 -12.15 0.10
C MET A 1 5.30 -13.38 0.71
N GLY A 2 5.95 -14.28 1.42
CA GLY A 2 7.37 -14.53 1.64
C GLY A 2 7.53 -16.04 1.92
N GLY A 3 8.48 -16.46 2.75
CA GLY A 3 8.86 -17.88 2.94
C GLY A 3 10.05 -18.37 2.11
N ARG A 4 10.89 -17.45 1.58
CA ARG A 4 12.10 -17.79 0.80
C ARG A 4 13.38 -17.12 1.32
N ALA A 5 13.38 -16.61 2.55
CA ALA A 5 14.56 -15.97 3.14
C ALA A 5 15.70 -16.98 3.35
N PHE A 6 15.37 -18.27 3.52
CA PHE A 6 16.30 -19.37 3.77
C PHE A 6 16.22 -20.43 2.68
N LYS A 7 16.94 -20.24 1.55
CA LYS A 7 16.91 -21.18 0.42
C LYS A 7 17.53 -22.55 0.72
N SER A 8 18.41 -22.63 1.70
CA SER A 8 19.13 -23.85 2.08
C SER A 8 18.47 -24.63 3.22
N LEU A 9 17.38 -24.12 3.80
CA LEU A 9 16.65 -24.79 4.88
C LEU A 9 15.31 -25.29 4.36
N HIS A 10 14.84 -26.42 4.90
CA HIS A 10 13.51 -26.93 4.60
C HIS A 10 12.45 -26.10 5.35
N CYS A 11 11.85 -25.13 4.64
CA CYS A 11 10.76 -24.29 5.14
C CYS A 11 9.50 -24.51 4.29
N PRO A 12 8.71 -25.57 4.54
CA PRO A 12 7.47 -25.84 3.81
C PRO A 12 6.38 -24.80 4.14
N ARG A 13 5.25 -24.88 3.44
CA ARG A 13 4.05 -24.10 3.81
C ARG A 13 3.56 -24.55 5.20
N ILE A 14 3.20 -23.58 6.03
CA ILE A 14 2.86 -23.76 7.44
C ILE A 14 1.34 -23.98 7.56
N PRO A 15 0.86 -25.08 8.16
CA PRO A 15 -0.55 -25.29 8.45
C PRO A 15 -1.07 -24.28 9.50
N PRO A 16 -2.40 -24.01 9.56
CA PRO A 16 -2.95 -22.99 10.45
C PRO A 16 -2.70 -23.23 11.94
N ALA A 17 -2.72 -24.48 12.40
CA ALA A 17 -2.48 -24.81 13.82
C ALA A 17 -1.04 -24.47 14.23
N GLU A 18 -0.06 -24.94 13.45
CA GLU A 18 1.36 -24.66 13.65
C GLU A 18 1.67 -23.15 13.53
N TYR A 19 1.04 -22.46 12.57
CA TYR A 19 1.16 -21.01 12.42
C TYR A 19 0.72 -20.26 13.69
N VAL A 20 -0.43 -20.62 14.25
CA VAL A 20 -0.97 -19.99 15.48
C VAL A 20 -0.01 -20.21 16.65
N GLN A 21 0.49 -21.45 16.83
CA GLN A 21 1.42 -21.78 17.89
C GLN A 21 2.72 -20.97 17.81
N VAL A 22 3.36 -20.94 16.63
CA VAL A 22 4.61 -20.19 16.45
C VAL A 22 4.39 -18.70 16.58
N LYS A 23 3.28 -18.18 16.06
CA LYS A 23 2.90 -16.78 16.24
C LYS A 23 2.80 -16.40 17.72
N GLU A 24 2.17 -17.22 18.56
CA GLU A 24 2.04 -16.96 19.99
C GLU A 24 3.39 -17.03 20.72
N GLN A 25 4.18 -18.07 20.45
CA GLN A 25 5.52 -18.24 21.02
C GLN A 25 6.44 -17.06 20.68
N VAL A 26 6.54 -16.71 19.41
CA VAL A 26 7.41 -15.64 18.93
C VAL A 26 6.90 -14.27 19.41
N MET A 27 5.58 -14.04 19.43
CA MET A 27 4.99 -12.82 20.00
C MET A 27 5.40 -12.64 21.46
N ALA A 28 5.32 -13.70 22.27
CA ALA A 28 5.71 -13.65 23.68
C ALA A 28 7.20 -13.32 23.83
N ALA A 29 8.07 -13.97 23.04
CA ALA A 29 9.50 -13.70 23.03
C ALA A 29 9.82 -12.24 22.65
N LEU A 30 9.28 -11.75 21.54
CA LEU A 30 9.56 -10.40 21.04
C LEU A 30 9.08 -9.30 21.99
N ARG A 31 7.97 -9.52 22.72
CA ARG A 31 7.47 -8.56 23.74
C ARG A 31 8.43 -8.37 24.92
N THR A 32 9.39 -9.28 25.14
CA THR A 32 10.45 -9.08 26.13
C THR A 32 11.56 -8.14 25.64
N LEU A 33 11.66 -7.94 24.32
CA LEU A 33 12.72 -7.16 23.68
C LEU A 33 12.26 -5.80 23.14
N PHE A 34 10.98 -5.65 22.82
CA PHE A 34 10.44 -4.47 22.16
C PHE A 34 9.19 -3.93 22.86
N VAL A 35 9.08 -2.60 22.93
CA VAL A 35 7.93 -1.89 23.52
C VAL A 35 6.65 -2.19 22.74
N HIS A 36 6.72 -2.20 21.42
CA HIS A 36 5.58 -2.49 20.55
C HIS A 36 5.87 -3.71 19.68
N VAL A 37 4.95 -4.68 19.71
CA VAL A 37 4.98 -5.88 18.89
C VAL A 37 3.56 -6.18 18.43
N VAL A 38 3.38 -6.31 17.12
CA VAL A 38 2.10 -6.72 16.52
C VAL A 38 2.36 -7.66 15.35
N VAL A 39 1.42 -8.55 15.10
CA VAL A 39 1.35 -9.33 13.86
C VAL A 39 0.31 -8.64 13.00
N PRO A 40 0.68 -8.10 11.82
CA PRO A 40 -0.29 -7.56 10.88
C PRO A 40 -1.40 -8.57 10.62
N THR A 41 -2.63 -8.07 10.49
CA THR A 41 -3.78 -8.95 10.31
C THR A 41 -3.67 -9.71 8.99
N GLU A 42 -3.82 -11.02 9.02
CA GLU A 42 -3.76 -11.84 7.82
C GLU A 42 -5.03 -11.72 6.98
N ILE A 43 -4.91 -12.12 5.71
CA ILE A 43 -6.08 -12.31 4.86
C ILE A 43 -6.85 -13.54 5.36
N PRO A 44 -8.19 -13.44 5.54
CA PRO A 44 -9.00 -14.59 5.94
C PRO A 44 -8.94 -15.73 4.90
N ASP A 45 -9.37 -16.92 5.30
CA ASP A 45 -9.45 -18.14 4.46
C ASP A 45 -8.09 -18.68 3.95
N LYS A 46 -6.96 -18.15 4.43
CA LYS A 46 -5.66 -18.77 4.18
C LYS A 46 -5.63 -20.19 4.75
N THR A 47 -5.43 -21.17 3.87
CA THR A 47 -5.28 -22.59 4.25
C THR A 47 -3.86 -22.93 4.67
N ASP A 48 -2.88 -22.09 4.32
CA ASP A 48 -1.48 -22.21 4.73
C ASP A 48 -0.74 -20.86 4.68
N TYR A 49 0.46 -20.83 5.28
CA TYR A 49 1.30 -19.63 5.44
C TYR A 49 2.73 -19.90 4.95
N GLY A 50 3.45 -18.85 4.55
CA GLY A 50 4.85 -18.97 4.12
C GLY A 50 5.84 -18.62 5.22
N ASP A 51 5.40 -17.75 6.11
CA ASP A 51 6.16 -17.08 7.14
C ASP A 51 5.18 -16.53 8.19
N VAL A 52 5.73 -16.12 9.33
CA VAL A 52 5.04 -15.34 10.35
C VAL A 52 5.62 -13.92 10.39
N ASP A 53 4.83 -12.93 9.99
CA ASP A 53 5.24 -11.53 9.95
C ASP A 53 5.00 -10.81 11.29
N PHE A 54 6.01 -10.08 11.76
CA PHE A 54 5.94 -9.22 12.94
C PHE A 54 6.37 -7.80 12.58
N LEU A 55 5.66 -6.82 13.16
CA LEU A 55 6.08 -5.43 13.21
C LEU A 55 6.50 -5.09 14.64
N VAL A 56 7.73 -4.61 14.82
CA VAL A 56 8.30 -4.25 16.12
C VAL A 56 8.78 -2.81 16.16
N CYS A 57 8.78 -2.20 17.36
CA CYS A 57 9.32 -0.86 17.58
C CYS A 57 9.81 -0.69 19.02
N GLY A 58 10.85 0.13 19.19
CA GLY A 58 11.38 0.51 20.50
C GLY A 58 12.09 -0.64 21.23
N PRO A 59 13.31 -1.03 20.84
CA PRO A 59 14.06 -2.06 21.55
C PRO A 59 14.41 -1.64 22.98
N HIS A 60 14.10 -2.46 23.98
CA HIS A 60 14.35 -2.16 25.41
C HIS A 60 15.84 -2.03 25.75
N TYR A 61 16.70 -2.76 25.03
CA TYR A 61 18.16 -2.76 25.21
C TYR A 61 18.85 -1.61 24.48
N SER A 62 18.12 -0.73 23.79
CA SER A 62 18.69 0.41 23.08
C SER A 62 17.72 1.59 23.05
N ALA A 63 17.90 2.49 24.00
CA ALA A 63 17.06 3.67 24.17
C ALA A 63 17.31 4.72 23.08
N GLY A 64 16.30 5.56 22.85
CA GLY A 64 16.39 6.71 21.94
C GLY A 64 15.81 6.44 20.55
N PRO A 65 15.75 7.48 19.70
CA PRO A 65 15.30 7.35 18.33
C PRO A 65 16.30 6.55 17.51
N HIS A 66 15.79 5.68 16.64
CA HIS A 66 16.60 4.91 15.72
C HIS A 66 16.33 5.33 14.29
N THR A 67 17.33 5.14 13.43
CA THR A 67 17.17 5.10 11.98
C THR A 67 17.56 3.72 11.47
N ILE A 68 17.39 3.49 10.17
CA ILE A 68 17.84 2.25 9.53
C ILE A 68 19.34 1.98 9.70
N ASP A 69 20.14 3.04 9.90
CA ASP A 69 21.59 2.96 10.03
C ASP A 69 22.04 2.91 11.49
N SER A 70 21.30 3.54 12.41
CA SER A 70 21.66 3.56 13.84
C SER A 70 21.06 2.41 14.66
N PHE A 71 20.07 1.69 14.13
CA PHE A 71 19.43 0.60 14.84
C PHE A 71 20.44 -0.53 15.15
N PRO A 72 20.41 -1.13 16.35
CA PRO A 72 21.42 -2.09 16.82
C PRO A 72 21.24 -3.50 16.23
N TRP A 73 21.30 -3.64 14.90
CA TRP A 73 20.96 -4.85 14.15
C TRP A 73 21.62 -6.13 14.67
N ASP A 74 22.93 -6.13 14.89
CA ASP A 74 23.66 -7.33 15.33
C ASP A 74 23.25 -7.76 16.73
N THR A 75 22.96 -6.80 17.61
CA THR A 75 22.44 -7.08 18.96
C THR A 75 21.01 -7.61 18.87
N SER A 76 20.15 -6.99 18.05
CA SER A 76 18.78 -7.45 17.83
C SER A 76 18.73 -8.89 17.31
N VAL A 77 19.50 -9.20 16.27
CA VAL A 77 19.57 -10.55 15.69
C VAL A 77 20.05 -11.55 16.72
N ARG A 78 21.13 -11.24 17.46
CA ARG A 78 21.67 -12.13 18.51
C ARG A 78 20.68 -12.37 19.64
N CYS A 79 20.02 -11.33 20.14
CA CYS A 79 19.03 -11.47 21.21
C CYS A 79 17.80 -12.28 20.75
N ILE A 80 17.29 -12.04 19.54
CA ILE A 80 16.15 -12.79 19.02
C ILE A 80 16.52 -14.26 18.78
N LYS A 81 17.70 -14.54 18.20
CA LYS A 81 18.21 -15.92 18.05
C LYS A 81 18.25 -16.67 19.38
N ALA A 82 18.76 -16.03 20.43
CA ALA A 82 18.83 -16.62 21.77
C ALA A 82 17.44 -16.90 22.36
N LEU A 83 16.48 -15.99 22.18
CA LEU A 83 15.11 -16.19 22.67
C LEU A 83 14.32 -17.25 21.90
N LEU A 84 14.59 -17.38 20.60
CA LEU A 84 13.91 -18.35 19.73
C LEU A 84 14.66 -19.69 19.64
N ASP A 85 15.73 -19.86 20.41
CA ASP A 85 16.62 -21.03 20.40
C ASP A 85 16.98 -21.48 18.98
N THR A 86 17.49 -20.55 18.17
CA THR A 86 17.83 -20.81 16.77
C THR A 86 19.21 -20.27 16.39
N GLU A 87 19.93 -21.07 15.62
CA GLU A 87 21.19 -20.66 14.98
C GLU A 87 20.95 -19.86 13.69
N HIS A 88 19.72 -19.80 13.19
CA HIS A 88 19.36 -19.18 11.91
C HIS A 88 18.67 -17.84 12.12
N GLY A 89 19.43 -16.75 11.94
CA GLY A 89 18.91 -15.39 12.04
C GLY A 89 19.83 -14.37 11.38
N ARG A 90 19.26 -13.37 10.68
CA ARG A 90 20.04 -12.31 10.01
C ARG A 90 19.17 -11.08 9.66
N ARG A 91 19.83 -9.95 9.39
CA ARG A 91 19.19 -8.81 8.73
C ARG A 91 18.91 -9.12 7.24
N GLY A 92 17.83 -8.57 6.71
CA GLY A 92 17.50 -8.62 5.30
C GLY A 92 18.45 -7.76 4.45
N PHE A 93 18.85 -8.29 3.29
CA PHE A 93 19.72 -7.57 2.34
C PHE A 93 18.92 -6.63 1.44
N LEU A 94 17.80 -7.13 0.89
CA LEU A 94 16.90 -6.37 0.00
C LEU A 94 15.90 -5.56 0.81
N THR A 95 15.33 -6.16 1.87
CA THR A 95 14.42 -5.52 2.81
C THR A 95 15.22 -5.12 4.05
N LYS A 96 15.95 -4.01 3.95
CA LYS A 96 16.93 -3.57 4.97
C LYS A 96 16.32 -3.23 6.33
N ASP A 97 15.01 -3.04 6.40
CA ASP A 97 14.27 -2.79 7.63
C ASP A 97 13.65 -4.06 8.24
N CYS A 98 14.01 -5.24 7.74
CA CYS A 98 13.53 -6.53 8.23
C CYS A 98 14.68 -7.41 8.71
N MET A 99 14.39 -8.26 9.70
CA MET A 99 15.23 -9.38 10.13
C MET A 99 14.48 -10.69 9.87
N TYR A 100 15.21 -11.73 9.51
CA TYR A 100 14.65 -13.05 9.17
C TYR A 100 15.22 -14.09 10.11
N PHE A 101 14.37 -14.99 10.60
CA PHE A 101 14.73 -16.11 11.48
C PHE A 101 14.08 -17.40 10.97
N ALA A 102 14.73 -18.53 11.24
CA ALA A 102 14.15 -19.85 10.98
C ALA A 102 14.00 -20.57 12.32
N VAL A 103 12.77 -20.75 12.78
CA VAL A 103 12.44 -21.39 14.06
C VAL A 103 12.15 -22.86 13.80
N ARG A 104 12.67 -23.75 14.64
CA ARG A 104 12.44 -25.19 14.50
C ARG A 104 10.95 -25.51 14.74
N SER A 105 10.37 -26.34 13.88
CA SER A 105 9.01 -26.85 14.10
C SER A 105 8.94 -27.76 15.33
N GLY A 106 7.82 -27.70 16.06
CA GLY A 106 7.49 -28.68 17.09
C GLY A 106 6.83 -29.96 16.55
N GLU A 107 6.40 -29.97 15.29
CA GLU A 107 5.64 -31.06 14.66
C GLU A 107 6.46 -31.84 13.62
N GLY A 108 7.70 -31.44 13.31
CA GLY A 108 8.52 -32.13 12.30
C GLY A 108 9.98 -31.68 12.19
N ASP A 109 10.70 -32.29 11.25
CA ASP A 109 12.07 -31.93 10.88
C ASP A 109 12.09 -30.81 9.82
N HIS A 110 11.51 -29.67 10.17
CA HIS A 110 11.47 -28.49 9.31
C HIS A 110 11.61 -27.21 10.11
N PHE A 111 11.75 -26.10 9.39
CA PHE A 111 11.81 -24.77 9.96
C PHE A 111 10.62 -23.92 9.51
N ILE A 112 10.28 -22.96 10.35
CA ILE A 112 9.25 -21.96 10.11
C ILE A 112 9.96 -20.61 9.98
N GLN A 113 9.72 -19.94 8.86
CA GLN A 113 10.27 -18.61 8.65
C GLN A 113 9.51 -17.58 9.49
N VAL A 114 10.26 -16.73 10.17
CA VAL A 114 9.75 -15.59 10.95
C VAL A 114 10.39 -14.32 10.41
N ASP A 115 9.54 -13.36 10.04
CA ASP A 115 9.92 -12.07 9.49
C ASP A 115 9.66 -10.99 10.54
N VAL A 116 10.68 -10.23 10.94
CA VAL A 116 10.60 -9.20 11.97
C VAL A 116 10.96 -7.85 11.34
N LYS A 117 9.92 -7.09 10.95
CA LYS A 117 10.05 -5.74 10.40
C LYS A 117 10.16 -4.71 11.53
N VAL A 118 11.12 -3.81 11.40
CA VAL A 118 11.35 -2.74 12.37
C VAL A 118 10.67 -1.45 11.92
N CYS A 119 9.82 -0.89 12.77
CA CYS A 119 9.37 0.50 12.68
C CYS A 119 10.29 1.37 13.53
N PHE A 120 11.02 2.28 12.91
CA PHE A 120 11.99 3.14 13.61
C PHE A 120 11.34 4.32 14.33
N ARG A 121 10.14 4.72 13.90
CA ARG A 121 9.40 5.88 14.37
C ARG A 121 8.16 5.43 15.16
N PRO A 122 8.18 5.43 16.50
CA PRO A 122 7.05 4.98 17.31
C PRO A 122 5.72 5.65 16.93
N GLU A 123 5.75 6.92 16.58
CA GLU A 123 4.58 7.69 16.17
C GLU A 123 3.99 7.27 14.81
N MET A 124 4.69 6.44 14.03
CA MET A 124 4.24 5.86 12.76
C MET A 124 3.82 4.39 12.92
N PHE A 125 3.94 3.78 14.11
CA PHE A 125 3.69 2.35 14.31
C PHE A 125 2.27 1.94 13.87
N HIS A 126 1.26 2.71 14.22
CA HIS A 126 -0.12 2.45 13.81
C HIS A 126 -0.35 2.63 12.30
N TRP A 127 0.37 3.56 11.66
CA TRP A 127 0.31 3.78 10.22
C TRP A 127 0.91 2.60 9.46
N VAL A 128 2.12 2.18 9.84
CA VAL A 128 2.80 1.02 9.23
C VAL A 128 1.99 -0.26 9.46
N HIS A 129 1.40 -0.44 10.65
CA HIS A 129 0.50 -1.57 10.92
C HIS A 129 -0.72 -1.56 9.97
N PHE A 130 -1.36 -0.41 9.79
CA PHE A 130 -2.46 -0.26 8.83
C PHE A 130 -2.02 -0.60 7.40
N GLU A 131 -0.84 -0.17 6.97
CA GLU A 131 -0.32 -0.45 5.63
C GLU A 131 -0.04 -1.94 5.38
N LEU A 132 0.32 -2.69 6.42
CA LEU A 132 0.65 -4.11 6.36
C LEU A 132 -0.57 -5.04 6.49
N ASN A 133 -1.66 -4.56 7.10
CA ASN A 133 -2.87 -5.36 7.32
C ASN A 133 -3.42 -5.95 6.01
N TYR A 134 -3.89 -7.19 6.08
CA TYR A 134 -4.46 -7.96 4.99
C TYR A 134 -3.58 -8.00 3.72
N ALA A 135 -2.25 -7.88 3.87
CA ALA A 135 -1.19 -7.89 2.86
C ALA A 135 -1.28 -6.89 1.67
N SER A 136 -2.47 -6.34 1.42
CA SER A 136 -2.79 -5.54 0.23
C SER A 136 -3.88 -4.50 0.44
N ASN A 137 -4.46 -4.34 1.64
CA ASN A 137 -5.57 -3.39 1.85
C ASN A 137 -5.18 -1.95 1.43
N SER A 138 -4.01 -1.49 1.83
CA SER A 138 -3.44 -0.17 1.59
C SER A 138 -3.12 0.04 0.12
N LYS A 139 -2.76 -1.04 -0.58
CA LYS A 139 -2.57 -1.04 -2.03
C LYS A 139 -3.89 -0.93 -2.77
N ILE A 140 -4.96 -1.60 -2.32
CA ILE A 140 -6.32 -1.49 -2.87
C ILE A 140 -6.88 -0.10 -2.63
N ILE A 141 -6.88 0.36 -1.39
CA ILE A 141 -7.31 1.72 -1.02
C ILE A 141 -6.47 2.77 -1.77
N GLY A 142 -5.15 2.63 -1.74
CA GLY A 142 -4.21 3.50 -2.45
C GLY A 142 -4.49 3.56 -3.95
N SER A 143 -4.80 2.43 -4.59
CA SER A 143 -5.19 2.41 -6.01
C SER A 143 -6.48 3.19 -6.24
N MET A 144 -7.52 2.96 -5.44
CA MET A 144 -8.82 3.64 -5.58
C MET A 144 -8.68 5.16 -5.50
N ILE A 145 -7.91 5.65 -4.53
CA ILE A 145 -7.85 7.09 -4.24
C ILE A 145 -6.81 7.83 -5.10
N LYS A 146 -5.84 7.12 -5.69
CA LYS A 146 -4.77 7.72 -6.50
C LYS A 146 -5.29 8.59 -7.65
N PRO A 147 -6.17 8.13 -8.55
CA PRO A 147 -6.69 9.00 -9.62
C PRO A 147 -7.51 10.19 -9.08
N LEU A 148 -8.03 10.07 -7.86
CA LEU A 148 -8.89 11.06 -7.20
C LEU A 148 -8.11 12.14 -6.44
N GLY A 149 -6.80 12.24 -6.65
CA GLY A 149 -5.99 13.30 -6.07
C GLY A 149 -5.46 13.03 -4.68
N LEU A 150 -5.56 11.80 -4.17
CA LEU A 150 -4.99 11.43 -2.87
C LEU A 150 -3.84 10.43 -3.01
N THR A 151 -2.87 10.46 -2.10
CA THR A 151 -1.77 9.50 -2.02
C THR A 151 -1.68 8.96 -0.60
N ILE A 152 -1.56 7.64 -0.46
CA ILE A 152 -1.07 6.99 0.76
C ILE A 152 0.38 6.58 0.49
N ASP A 153 1.28 6.97 1.37
CA ASP A 153 2.69 6.59 1.35
C ASP A 153 3.20 6.36 2.79
N PRO A 154 4.48 5.99 2.97
CA PRO A 154 5.03 5.72 4.31
C PRO A 154 4.99 6.91 5.28
N GLU A 155 4.79 8.14 4.81
CA GLU A 155 4.72 9.34 5.65
C GLU A 155 3.28 9.70 6.04
N GLY A 156 2.29 9.26 5.26
CA GLY A 156 0.89 9.47 5.59
C GLY A 156 -0.04 9.57 4.38
N LEU A 157 -1.23 10.11 4.64
CA LEU A 157 -2.19 10.51 3.65
C LEU A 157 -1.88 11.93 3.15
N HIS A 158 -1.90 12.11 1.84
CA HIS A 158 -1.66 13.38 1.16
C HIS A 158 -2.78 13.69 0.17
N ILE A 159 -3.11 14.97 0.02
CA ILE A 159 -3.88 15.49 -1.12
C ILE A 159 -2.94 16.16 -2.12
N ARG A 160 -3.21 16.03 -3.42
CA ARG A 160 -2.36 16.55 -4.49
C ARG A 160 -2.98 17.73 -5.22
N VAL A 161 -2.17 18.77 -5.41
CA VAL A 161 -2.50 19.91 -6.27
C VAL A 161 -2.48 19.47 -7.73
N LYS A 162 -3.63 19.48 -8.39
CA LYS A 162 -3.82 18.87 -9.73
C LYS A 162 -2.92 19.54 -10.77
N GLU A 163 -2.77 20.84 -10.67
CA GLU A 163 -2.00 21.68 -11.58
C GLU A 163 -0.48 21.41 -11.48
N ILE A 164 -0.03 20.83 -10.36
CA ILE A 164 1.38 20.56 -10.09
C ILE A 164 1.74 19.10 -10.35
N GLU A 165 0.81 18.14 -10.15
CA GLU A 165 1.13 16.71 -10.04
C GLU A 165 1.74 16.08 -11.31
N GLU A 166 1.46 16.63 -12.49
CA GLU A 166 2.05 16.18 -13.77
C GLU A 166 3.51 16.62 -13.93
N SER A 167 3.84 17.85 -13.51
CA SER A 167 5.18 18.44 -13.67
C SER A 167 6.10 18.17 -12.48
N ASN A 168 5.54 18.09 -11.27
CA ASN A 168 6.27 17.87 -10.03
C ASN A 168 5.41 17.09 -9.05
N PHE A 169 5.38 15.76 -9.20
CA PHE A 169 4.57 14.89 -8.35
C PHE A 169 4.88 15.06 -6.86
N PRO A 170 6.13 15.00 -6.36
CA PRO A 170 6.41 15.23 -4.94
C PRO A 170 5.99 16.64 -4.48
N GLY A 171 6.25 17.65 -5.30
CA GLY A 171 5.90 19.03 -5.01
C GLY A 171 4.39 19.27 -4.93
N SER A 172 3.57 18.46 -5.60
CA SER A 172 2.11 18.56 -5.57
C SER A 172 1.48 18.14 -4.24
N MET A 173 2.19 17.35 -3.42
CA MET A 173 1.63 16.73 -2.23
C MET A 173 1.50 17.73 -1.07
N VAL A 174 0.35 17.70 -0.41
CA VAL A 174 0.05 18.39 0.84
C VAL A 174 -0.33 17.32 1.86
N PHE A 175 0.42 17.23 2.95
CA PHE A 175 0.15 16.27 4.03
C PHE A 175 -1.22 16.53 4.66
N VAL A 176 -2.01 15.48 4.83
CA VAL A 176 -3.37 15.53 5.41
C VAL A 176 -3.37 14.92 6.82
N SER A 177 -2.97 13.66 6.93
CA SER A 177 -3.03 12.92 8.20
C SER A 177 -2.13 11.70 8.22
N LYS A 178 -1.75 11.26 9.42
CA LYS A 178 -1.10 9.98 9.70
C LYS A 178 -1.97 9.03 10.53
N ASP A 179 -3.25 9.35 10.72
CA ASP A 179 -4.21 8.47 11.38
C ASP A 179 -4.96 7.63 10.32
N PRO A 180 -4.82 6.29 10.34
CA PRO A 180 -5.58 5.41 9.44
C PRO A 180 -7.09 5.64 9.49
N LYS A 181 -7.65 6.09 10.62
CA LYS A 181 -9.08 6.39 10.75
C LYS A 181 -9.51 7.52 9.81
N ASP A 182 -8.61 8.44 9.47
CA ASP A 182 -8.91 9.54 8.57
C ASP A 182 -9.03 9.07 7.13
N VAL A 183 -8.17 8.14 6.73
CA VAL A 183 -8.32 7.42 5.46
C VAL A 183 -9.71 6.78 5.38
N LEU A 184 -10.10 6.04 6.42
CA LEU A 184 -11.39 5.34 6.46
C LEU A 184 -12.60 6.29 6.44
N ARG A 185 -12.53 7.42 7.14
CA ARG A 185 -13.56 8.48 7.06
C ARG A 185 -13.68 9.04 5.65
N ILE A 186 -12.56 9.27 4.96
CA ILE A 186 -12.55 9.76 3.58
C ILE A 186 -13.15 8.74 2.63
N VAL A 187 -12.73 7.47 2.71
CA VAL A 187 -13.22 6.41 1.82
C VAL A 187 -14.58 5.84 2.24
N ARG A 188 -15.16 6.32 3.34
CA ARG A 188 -16.44 5.89 3.95
C ARG A 188 -16.49 4.39 4.25
N LEU A 189 -15.41 3.88 4.80
CA LEU A 189 -15.34 2.52 5.31
C LEU A 189 -15.34 2.54 6.84
N ASP A 190 -15.96 1.53 7.46
CA ASP A 190 -15.93 1.36 8.91
C ASP A 190 -14.55 0.87 9.40
N ARG A 191 -14.38 0.66 10.71
CA ARG A 191 -13.07 0.33 11.32
C ARG A 191 -12.68 -1.15 11.27
N ARG A 192 -13.46 -2.03 10.62
CA ARG A 192 -13.15 -3.48 10.57
C ARG A 192 -11.76 -3.80 10.03
N ILE A 193 -11.28 -3.01 9.07
CA ILE A 193 -9.93 -3.14 8.48
C ILE A 193 -8.77 -2.80 9.45
N LEU A 194 -9.06 -2.14 10.57
CA LEU A 194 -8.07 -1.89 11.62
C LEU A 194 -8.09 -2.99 12.69
N ASN A 195 -9.21 -3.69 12.85
CA ASN A 195 -9.52 -4.48 14.05
C ASN A 195 -9.60 -5.99 13.80
N GLY A 196 -9.29 -6.50 12.60
CA GLY A 196 -9.37 -7.95 12.36
C GLY A 196 -10.80 -8.47 12.17
N GLY A 197 -11.69 -7.67 11.59
CA GLY A 197 -13.14 -7.91 11.63
C GLY A 197 -13.78 -8.69 10.47
N PHE A 198 -13.02 -9.41 9.63
CA PHE A 198 -13.56 -10.12 8.47
C PHE A 198 -13.46 -11.64 8.64
N LYS A 199 -14.54 -12.34 8.31
CA LYS A 199 -14.65 -13.80 8.39
C LYS A 199 -14.11 -14.50 7.16
N SER A 200 -14.15 -13.83 6.00
CA SER A 200 -13.72 -14.39 4.73
C SER A 200 -13.02 -13.36 3.86
N GLN A 201 -12.23 -13.83 2.90
CA GLN A 201 -11.59 -13.00 1.89
C GLN A 201 -12.64 -12.28 1.02
N VAL A 202 -13.77 -12.95 0.74
CA VAL A 202 -14.90 -12.36 0.01
C VAL A 202 -15.50 -11.18 0.78
N GLU A 203 -15.73 -11.31 2.09
CA GLU A 203 -16.27 -10.24 2.92
C GLU A 203 -15.34 -9.01 2.90
N LEU A 204 -14.02 -9.23 2.97
CA LEU A 204 -13.02 -8.17 2.87
C LEU A 204 -13.12 -7.42 1.53
N TYR A 205 -13.28 -8.12 0.41
CA TYR A 205 -13.41 -7.47 -0.90
C TYR A 205 -14.74 -6.74 -1.08
N GLU A 206 -15.85 -7.31 -0.59
CA GLU A 206 -17.15 -6.63 -0.58
C GLU A 206 -17.10 -5.35 0.26
N TYR A 207 -16.43 -5.40 1.41
CA TYR A 207 -16.16 -4.22 2.22
C TYR A 207 -15.37 -3.17 1.45
N LEU A 208 -14.25 -3.53 0.80
CA LEU A 208 -13.46 -2.58 0.02
C LEU A 208 -14.26 -1.98 -1.15
N ALA A 209 -15.06 -2.80 -1.83
CA ALA A 209 -15.92 -2.39 -2.93
C ALA A 209 -17.12 -1.54 -2.49
N SER A 210 -17.50 -1.58 -1.20
CA SER A 210 -18.56 -0.73 -0.64
C SER A 210 -18.15 0.75 -0.49
N SER A 211 -16.86 1.06 -0.66
CA SER A 211 -16.39 2.44 -0.64
C SER A 211 -17.06 3.25 -1.74
N TRP A 212 -17.47 4.48 -1.43
CA TRP A 212 -17.98 5.41 -2.44
C TRP A 212 -16.92 5.83 -3.48
N LEU A 213 -15.64 5.54 -3.22
CA LEU A 213 -14.52 5.77 -4.13
C LEU A 213 -14.14 4.52 -4.94
N PHE A 214 -14.89 3.43 -4.78
CA PHE A 214 -14.70 2.25 -5.59
C PHE A 214 -15.37 2.43 -6.96
N HIS A 215 -14.63 2.11 -8.02
CA HIS A 215 -15.17 2.02 -9.37
C HIS A 215 -14.49 0.85 -10.10
N PRO A 216 -15.24 -0.18 -10.52
CA PRO A 216 -14.65 -1.39 -11.11
C PRO A 216 -13.89 -1.10 -12.41
N GLY A 217 -14.37 -0.13 -13.21
CA GLY A 217 -13.71 0.33 -14.43
C GLY A 217 -12.29 0.86 -14.21
N HIS A 218 -11.97 1.41 -13.03
CA HIS A 218 -10.61 1.86 -12.70
C HIS A 218 -9.61 0.70 -12.72
N PHE A 219 -10.01 -0.42 -12.13
CA PHE A 219 -9.14 -1.60 -12.05
C PHE A 219 -9.04 -2.31 -13.40
N ALA A 220 -10.14 -2.39 -14.15
CA ALA A 220 -10.15 -2.95 -15.50
C ALA A 220 -9.23 -2.15 -16.46
N GLU A 221 -9.33 -0.81 -16.48
CA GLU A 221 -8.47 0.06 -17.30
C GLU A 221 -6.98 -0.11 -16.94
N ARG A 222 -6.65 -0.39 -15.67
CA ARG A 222 -5.25 -0.62 -15.29
C ARG A 222 -4.69 -1.93 -15.84
N LEU A 223 -5.52 -2.96 -15.94
CA LEU A 223 -5.11 -4.24 -16.52
C LEU A 223 -4.78 -4.15 -18.02
N THR A 224 -5.35 -3.17 -18.73
CA THR A 224 -5.08 -2.98 -20.17
C THR A 224 -3.79 -2.20 -20.44
N LYS A 225 -3.11 -1.68 -19.42
CA LYS A 225 -1.86 -0.92 -19.58
C LYS A 225 -0.66 -1.87 -19.72
N ASP A 226 0.08 -1.72 -20.82
CA ASP A 226 1.29 -2.49 -21.10
C ASP A 226 2.27 -2.46 -19.91
N GLY A 227 2.81 -3.62 -19.55
CA GLY A 227 3.73 -3.78 -18.41
C GLY A 227 3.11 -3.66 -17.02
N TYR A 228 1.83 -3.27 -16.89
CA TYR A 228 1.12 -3.34 -15.60
C TYR A 228 0.80 -4.79 -15.24
N ALA A 229 0.33 -5.56 -16.24
CA ALA A 229 0.02 -6.97 -16.08
C ALA A 229 1.27 -7.79 -15.68
N ASP A 230 2.42 -7.48 -16.26
CA ASP A 230 3.69 -8.18 -16.04
C ASP A 230 4.23 -7.97 -14.61
N ARG A 231 3.86 -6.86 -13.96
CA ARG A 231 4.23 -6.55 -12.57
C ARG A 231 3.20 -7.03 -11.54
N LEU A 232 2.12 -7.69 -11.96
CA LEU A 232 1.13 -8.26 -11.04
C LEU A 232 1.65 -9.48 -10.29
N GLU A 233 2.58 -10.23 -10.89
CA GLU A 233 3.20 -11.40 -10.24
C GLU A 233 4.10 -11.01 -9.06
N ASP A 234 4.63 -9.78 -9.06
CA ASP A 234 5.32 -9.18 -7.91
C ASP A 234 4.37 -8.66 -6.82
N ARG A 235 3.05 -8.65 -7.06
CA ARG A 235 2.04 -8.22 -6.08
C ARG A 235 1.63 -9.39 -5.19
N SER A 236 0.93 -9.09 -4.09
CA SER A 236 0.39 -10.14 -3.23
C SER A 236 -0.65 -10.96 -4.00
N ALA A 237 -0.72 -12.26 -3.73
CA ALA A 237 -1.68 -13.16 -4.36
C ALA A 237 -3.12 -12.64 -4.24
N ALA A 238 -3.46 -12.02 -3.10
CA ALA A 238 -4.77 -11.42 -2.89
C ALA A 238 -5.07 -10.21 -3.78
N TRP A 239 -4.10 -9.33 -4.00
CA TRP A 239 -4.26 -8.26 -4.98
C TRP A 239 -4.54 -8.83 -6.37
N THR A 240 -3.77 -9.84 -6.77
CA THR A 240 -3.90 -10.48 -8.08
C THR A 240 -5.25 -11.15 -8.26
N TYR A 241 -5.70 -11.92 -7.26
CA TYR A 241 -7.04 -12.53 -7.25
C TYR A 241 -8.16 -11.48 -7.30
N PHE A 242 -8.06 -10.41 -6.49
CA PHE A 242 -9.05 -9.33 -6.48
C PHE A 242 -9.26 -8.75 -7.88
N VAL A 243 -8.17 -8.45 -8.60
CA VAL A 243 -8.22 -7.77 -9.89
C VAL A 243 -8.49 -8.71 -11.06
N LYS A 244 -7.94 -9.93 -11.07
CA LYS A 244 -8.07 -10.86 -12.20
C LYS A 244 -9.30 -11.76 -12.13
N GLU A 245 -9.83 -12.03 -10.93
CA GLU A 245 -10.91 -13.01 -10.75
C GLU A 245 -12.14 -12.39 -10.09
N TRP A 246 -12.00 -11.83 -8.89
CA TRP A 246 -13.14 -11.34 -8.10
C TRP A 246 -13.86 -10.19 -8.80
N LEU A 247 -13.11 -9.20 -9.31
CA LEU A 247 -13.69 -8.03 -9.99
C LEU A 247 -14.43 -8.38 -11.29
N PRO A 248 -13.83 -9.10 -12.27
CA PRO A 248 -14.51 -9.44 -13.52
C PRO A 248 -15.78 -10.28 -13.33
N GLN A 249 -15.81 -11.17 -12.34
CA GLN A 249 -16.99 -11.99 -12.04
C GLN A 249 -18.18 -11.16 -11.55
N ARG A 250 -17.92 -10.05 -10.85
CA ARG A 250 -18.95 -9.26 -10.16
C ARG A 250 -19.36 -7.99 -10.92
N TYR A 251 -18.47 -7.45 -11.76
CA TYR A 251 -18.69 -6.21 -12.51
C TYR A 251 -18.33 -6.35 -13.99
N PRO A 252 -19.15 -7.04 -14.81
CA PRO A 252 -18.81 -7.38 -16.20
C PRO A 252 -18.94 -6.22 -17.20
N LYS A 253 -19.53 -5.07 -16.82
CA LYS A 253 -19.79 -3.95 -17.74
C LYS A 253 -18.91 -2.74 -17.44
N ALA A 254 -18.35 -2.14 -18.50
CA ALA A 254 -17.64 -0.88 -18.41
C ALA A 254 -18.60 0.29 -18.14
N GLN A 255 -18.19 1.20 -17.26
CA GLN A 255 -18.89 2.44 -16.91
C GLN A 255 -18.05 3.64 -17.38
N ASP A 256 -18.67 4.81 -17.56
CA ASP A 256 -17.96 6.04 -17.95
C ASP A 256 -17.00 6.50 -16.85
N LEU A 257 -15.74 6.14 -17.03
CA LEU A 257 -14.69 6.27 -16.04
C LEU A 257 -14.11 7.70 -15.95
N GLN A 258 -14.05 8.42 -17.07
CA GLN A 258 -13.41 9.73 -17.12
C GLN A 258 -14.27 10.80 -16.46
N GLU A 259 -15.57 10.80 -16.74
CA GLU A 259 -16.51 11.71 -16.07
C GLU A 259 -16.61 11.36 -14.58
N TRP A 260 -16.59 10.07 -14.22
CA TRP A 260 -16.54 9.64 -12.83
C TRP A 260 -15.28 10.16 -12.11
N TYR A 261 -14.08 10.05 -12.70
CA TYR A 261 -12.86 10.57 -12.09
C TYR A 261 -12.94 12.07 -11.84
N LYS A 262 -13.39 12.84 -12.84
CA LYS A 262 -13.47 14.31 -12.73
C LYS A 262 -14.38 14.72 -11.58
N ARG A 263 -15.64 14.25 -11.61
CA ARG A 263 -16.64 14.57 -10.57
C ARG A 263 -16.19 14.10 -9.19
N THR A 264 -15.66 12.88 -9.10
CA THR A 264 -15.31 12.27 -7.80
C THR A 264 -14.07 12.91 -7.20
N ARG A 265 -13.08 13.30 -8.01
CA ARG A 265 -11.90 14.03 -7.54
C ARG A 265 -12.29 15.36 -6.89
N ASP A 266 -13.21 16.11 -7.50
CA ASP A 266 -13.69 17.37 -6.93
C ASP A 266 -14.43 17.16 -5.61
N ALA A 267 -15.30 16.14 -5.54
CA ALA A 267 -16.00 15.78 -4.31
C ALA A 267 -15.02 15.35 -3.19
N VAL A 268 -13.99 14.57 -3.52
CA VAL A 268 -12.94 14.15 -2.56
C VAL A 268 -12.18 15.35 -2.03
N ARG A 269 -11.76 16.28 -2.90
CA ARG A 269 -11.09 17.52 -2.48
C ARG A 269 -11.96 18.34 -1.53
N GLN A 270 -13.23 18.53 -1.87
CA GLN A 270 -14.18 19.23 -1.00
C GLN A 270 -14.33 18.53 0.35
N GLN A 271 -14.48 17.20 0.36
CA GLN A 271 -14.57 16.42 1.60
C GLN A 271 -13.32 16.59 2.47
N VAL A 272 -12.11 16.51 1.90
CA VAL A 272 -10.86 16.72 2.63
C VAL A 272 -10.80 18.14 3.22
N PHE A 273 -11.18 19.17 2.46
CA PHE A 273 -11.16 20.55 2.95
C PHE A 273 -12.20 20.79 4.04
N THR A 274 -13.36 20.16 3.96
CA THR A 274 -14.38 20.21 5.03
C THR A 274 -13.88 19.52 6.30
N MET A 275 -13.26 18.35 6.18
CA MET A 275 -12.72 17.60 7.32
C MET A 275 -11.49 18.27 7.93
N PHE A 276 -10.66 18.93 7.11
CA PHE A 276 -9.40 19.54 7.49
C PHE A 276 -9.24 20.94 6.87
N PRO A 277 -9.91 21.98 7.40
CA PRO A 277 -9.92 23.31 6.77
C PRO A 277 -8.52 23.95 6.58
N HIS A 278 -7.57 23.66 7.46
CA HIS A 278 -6.20 24.11 7.35
C HIS A 278 -5.47 23.55 6.11
N ILE A 279 -5.88 22.37 5.62
CA ILE A 279 -5.33 21.77 4.40
C ILE A 279 -5.74 22.55 3.16
N ALA A 280 -6.94 23.14 3.13
CA ALA A 280 -7.35 24.01 2.02
C ALA A 280 -6.40 25.22 1.89
N THR A 281 -6.04 25.82 3.03
CA THR A 281 -5.09 26.94 3.07
C THR A 281 -3.72 26.52 2.55
N ALA A 282 -3.19 25.39 3.02
CA ALA A 282 -1.90 24.86 2.56
C ALA A 282 -1.91 24.51 1.06
N TYR A 283 -3.02 23.94 0.58
CA TYR A 283 -3.23 23.61 -0.83
C TYR A 283 -3.20 24.85 -1.73
N TYR A 284 -4.00 25.87 -1.43
CA TYR A 284 -4.05 27.08 -2.25
C TYR A 284 -2.80 27.94 -2.11
N LYS A 285 -2.14 27.94 -0.94
CA LYS A 285 -0.82 28.55 -0.79
C LYS A 285 0.19 27.89 -1.74
N LYS A 286 0.23 26.55 -1.76
CA LYS A 286 1.12 25.79 -2.66
C LYS A 286 0.81 26.04 -4.14
N LEU A 287 -0.47 26.13 -4.51
CA LEU A 287 -0.88 26.49 -5.87
C LEU A 287 -0.45 27.92 -6.24
N SER A 288 -0.61 28.89 -5.33
CA SER A 288 -0.32 30.31 -5.60
C SER A 288 1.16 30.61 -5.86
N VAL A 289 2.07 29.83 -5.26
CA VAL A 289 3.52 29.99 -5.43
C VAL A 289 4.06 29.18 -6.61
N TRP A 290 3.25 28.30 -7.18
CA TRP A 290 3.67 27.47 -8.30
C TRP A 290 3.74 28.31 -9.57
N LYS A 291 4.92 28.30 -10.20
CA LYS A 291 5.14 28.88 -11.52
C LYS A 291 5.30 27.71 -12.49
N PRO A 292 4.45 27.61 -13.54
CA PRO A 292 4.63 26.59 -14.56
C PRO A 292 6.02 26.74 -15.17
N SER A 293 6.79 25.66 -15.23
CA SER A 293 8.12 25.68 -15.85
C SER A 293 8.04 25.90 -17.37
N HIS A 294 6.87 25.71 -17.99
CA HIS A 294 6.53 26.09 -19.36
C HIS A 294 5.03 26.43 -19.42
N PRO A 295 4.58 27.54 -20.04
CA PRO A 295 3.16 27.75 -20.29
C PRO A 295 2.66 26.66 -21.24
N ALA A 296 1.53 26.04 -20.90
CA ALA A 296 0.81 25.17 -21.82
C ALA A 296 0.54 25.95 -23.13
N PRO A 297 0.59 25.31 -24.31
CA PRO A 297 0.21 25.98 -25.55
C PRO A 297 -1.23 26.48 -25.37
N MET A 298 -1.43 27.79 -25.50
CA MET A 298 -2.77 28.34 -25.59
C MET A 298 -3.42 27.76 -26.85
N ASP A 299 -4.47 26.96 -26.68
CA ASP A 299 -5.34 26.52 -27.78
C ASP A 299 -6.07 27.74 -28.36
N GLY A 300 -5.34 28.50 -29.17
CA GLY A 300 -5.81 29.62 -29.96
C GLY A 300 -5.75 29.28 -31.43
N LYS A 301 -6.55 28.30 -31.88
CA LYS A 301 -6.94 28.25 -33.30
C LYS A 301 -8.21 29.06 -33.47
N THR A 302 -8.02 30.37 -33.51
CA THR A 302 -8.96 31.29 -34.17
C THR A 302 -9.02 30.92 -35.65
N ILE A 303 -10.24 30.72 -36.13
CA ILE A 303 -10.59 30.55 -37.53
C ILE A 303 -10.04 31.74 -38.32
N SER A 304 -9.25 31.50 -39.37
CA SER A 304 -9.12 32.46 -40.47
C SER A 304 -9.35 31.76 -41.79
N SER A 305 -10.50 32.08 -42.37
CA SER A 305 -10.80 31.96 -43.79
C SER A 305 -9.67 32.49 -44.66
N ASN A 306 -9.28 31.75 -45.69
CA ASN A 306 -8.85 32.39 -46.92
C ASN A 306 -9.24 31.54 -48.13
N GLN A 307 -10.17 32.09 -48.92
CA GLN A 307 -10.40 31.72 -50.30
C GLN A 307 -9.14 32.05 -51.11
N ARG A 308 -8.74 31.14 -52.00
CA ARG A 308 -8.28 31.48 -53.34
C ARG A 308 -8.60 30.33 -54.30
N SER A 309 -9.53 30.63 -55.18
CA SER A 309 -9.78 29.99 -56.47
C SER A 309 -8.53 30.00 -57.36
N SER A 310 -8.22 28.90 -58.06
CA SER A 310 -8.40 28.80 -59.52
C SER A 310 -7.71 27.56 -60.13
N SER A 311 -8.52 26.77 -60.84
CA SER A 311 -8.28 26.13 -62.15
C SER A 311 -7.18 25.08 -62.38
N SER A 312 -7.68 23.85 -62.64
CA SER A 312 -7.38 22.95 -63.78
C SER A 312 -5.93 22.53 -64.07
N THR A 313 -5.65 21.22 -64.06
CA THR A 313 -5.66 20.35 -65.27
C THR A 313 -5.30 18.88 -64.94
N GLN A 314 -6.11 17.99 -65.51
CA GLN A 314 -5.78 16.67 -66.08
C GLN A 314 -5.02 15.58 -65.27
N SER A 315 -5.76 14.48 -65.03
CA SER A 315 -5.29 13.08 -64.98
C SER A 315 -4.65 12.64 -66.33
N PRO A 316 -4.21 11.38 -66.53
CA PRO A 316 -4.14 10.24 -65.59
C PRO A 316 -2.80 9.49 -65.60
N TRP A 317 -2.51 8.76 -64.53
CA TRP A 317 -2.26 7.30 -64.46
C TRP A 317 -2.48 6.86 -63.02
#